data_AF-A0A7K3MQC3-F1
#
_entry.id   AF-A0A7K3MQC3-F1
#
_cell.length_a   1.000
_cell.length_b   1.000
_cell.length_c   1.000
_cell.angle_alpha   90.00
_cell.angle_beta   90.00
_cell.angle_gamma   90.00
#
_symmetry.space_group_name_H-M   'P 1'
#
loop_
_entity.id
_entity.type
_entity.pdbx_description
1 polymer ?
#
loop_
_entity_poly.entity_id
_entity_poly.type
_entity_poly.pdbx_seq_one_letter_code
_entity_poly.pdbx_strand_id
1 'polypeptide(L)'
;MEVLIYQIVIVILILAAGAFGKKARNVVTIIICLFTIIEVFTFKLAVLQFITMFIAYFFSIGYEEKKVEVKKEEFNYQVVDKKVKEKIEKNKQKSKSSFSGFSIFFIIIISIFSTIYIFQKKNETNKELLEIKKDTVVYNEGKKLFDPAQDVIANEVPSENNDIGDKIREEDYLSNKNDFIDYYKDVKNGVEYCDHKDLSYEYDYTIFLKKDVNQKIDKIIVQIRNKTTKEILEKDISLIDIDGVSNDYFDSTFTNCNLVRSFITGHNVDKKPYDLDEGDFIVGDFNFDNNEDFAIKIQSGNNSGPLYGFYIKRGNGYELDSFLTNEVRYLPYEVNNISKTIKTNIIIGCCRERESVYKYSSTSKRWVTIMSEDKDMN
;
A
#
# COMPACT_ATOMS: atom_id res chain seq x y z
N MET A 1 -23.42 -6.90 -31.63
CA MET A 1 -23.49 -5.89 -32.71
C MET A 1 -24.35 -4.70 -32.29
N GLU A 2 -25.50 -4.93 -31.63
CA GLU A 2 -26.40 -3.87 -31.14
C GLU A 2 -25.71 -2.82 -30.26
N VAL A 3 -24.87 -3.22 -29.30
CA VAL A 3 -24.12 -2.30 -28.42
C VAL A 3 -23.28 -1.28 -29.20
N LEU A 4 -22.62 -1.69 -30.27
CA LEU A 4 -21.79 -0.80 -31.09
C LEU A 4 -22.63 0.27 -31.79
N ILE A 5 -23.84 -0.09 -32.22
CA ILE A 5 -24.77 0.84 -32.85
C ILE A 5 -25.20 1.91 -31.83
N TYR A 6 -25.53 1.50 -30.59
CA TYR A 6 -25.86 2.44 -29.52
C TYR A 6 -24.71 3.42 -29.21
N GLN A 7 -23.48 2.92 -29.15
CA GLN A 7 -22.30 3.77 -28.91
C GLN A 7 -22.10 4.80 -30.01
N ILE A 8 -22.24 4.40 -31.28
CA ILE A 8 -22.13 5.30 -32.43
C ILE A 8 -23.22 6.38 -32.38
N VAL A 9 -24.47 5.99 -32.09
CA VAL A 9 -25.60 6.93 -31.98
C VAL A 9 -25.36 7.96 -30.86
N ILE A 10 -24.88 7.52 -29.69
CA ILE A 10 -24.55 8.42 -28.57
C ILE A 10 -23.47 9.43 -28.95
N VAL A 11 -22.40 8.99 -29.62
CA VAL A 11 -21.34 9.88 -30.09
C VAL A 11 -21.90 10.92 -31.05
N ILE A 12 -22.70 10.50 -32.03
CA ILE A 12 -23.33 11.41 -33.01
C ILE A 12 -24.22 12.44 -32.31
N LEU A 13 -25.03 12.02 -31.33
CA LEU A 13 -25.91 12.93 -30.57
C LEU A 13 -25.12 13.97 -29.77
N ILE A 14 -24.03 13.58 -29.12
CA ILE A 14 -23.18 14.51 -28.35
C ILE A 14 -22.48 15.51 -29.27
N LEU A 15 -21.97 15.04 -30.42
CA LEU A 15 -21.33 15.91 -31.42
C LEU A 15 -22.34 16.89 -32.04
N ALA A 16 -23.52 16.40 -32.41
CA ALA A 16 -24.60 17.24 -32.93
C ALA A 16 -25.03 18.29 -31.90
N ALA A 17 -25.22 17.90 -30.64
CA ALA A 17 -25.54 18.83 -29.55
C ALA A 17 -24.45 19.88 -29.33
N GLY A 18 -23.18 19.51 -29.52
CA GLY A 18 -22.04 20.43 -29.51
C GLY A 18 -22.17 21.56 -30.54
N ALA A 19 -22.74 21.29 -31.72
CA ALA A 19 -22.96 22.30 -32.75
C ALA A 19 -24.01 23.37 -32.36
N PHE A 20 -24.93 23.02 -31.44
CA PHE A 20 -25.95 23.91 -30.86
C PHE A 20 -25.48 24.66 -29.61
N GLY A 21 -24.24 24.44 -29.17
CA GLY A 21 -23.56 25.19 -28.10
C GLY A 21 -23.51 24.48 -26.75
N LYS A 22 -22.66 24.99 -25.86
CA LYS A 22 -22.32 24.37 -24.57
C LYS A 22 -23.50 23.92 -23.70
N LYS A 23 -24.57 24.72 -23.62
CA LYS A 23 -25.75 24.37 -22.80
C LYS A 23 -26.48 23.14 -23.35
N ALA A 24 -26.68 23.07 -24.66
CA ALA A 24 -27.34 21.94 -25.31
C ALA A 24 -26.53 20.65 -25.14
N ARG A 25 -25.22 20.72 -25.37
CA ARG A 25 -24.30 19.60 -25.11
C ARG A 25 -24.43 19.07 -23.68
N ASN A 26 -24.30 19.94 -22.67
CA ASN A 26 -24.31 19.50 -21.29
C ASN A 26 -25.64 18.81 -20.92
N VAL A 27 -26.78 19.35 -21.38
CA VAL A 27 -28.09 18.74 -21.14
C VAL A 27 -28.18 17.36 -21.80
N VAL A 28 -27.78 17.23 -23.06
CA VAL A 28 -27.81 15.96 -23.79
C VAL A 28 -26.90 14.93 -23.12
N THR A 29 -25.70 15.31 -22.70
CA THR A 29 -24.79 14.40 -21.98
C THR A 29 -25.38 13.92 -20.66
N ILE A 30 -26.02 14.80 -19.87
CA ILE A 30 -26.67 14.41 -18.61
C ILE A 30 -27.80 13.42 -18.86
N ILE A 31 -28.64 13.65 -19.88
CA ILE A 31 -29.74 12.75 -20.23
C ILE A 31 -29.20 11.37 -20.64
N ILE A 32 -28.15 11.33 -21.47
CA ILE A 32 -27.52 10.06 -21.90
C ILE A 32 -26.87 9.34 -20.71
N CYS A 33 -26.24 10.05 -19.76
CA CYS A 33 -25.73 9.45 -18.53
C CYS A 33 -26.85 8.74 -17.76
N LEU A 34 -27.97 9.43 -17.53
CA LEU A 34 -29.12 8.88 -16.80
C LEU A 34 -29.69 7.66 -17.51
N PHE A 35 -29.86 7.74 -18.83
CA PHE A 35 -30.36 6.64 -19.63
C PHE A 35 -29.42 5.42 -19.58
N THR A 36 -28.11 5.65 -19.65
CA THR A 36 -27.09 4.58 -19.57
C THR A 36 -27.12 3.88 -18.21
N ILE A 37 -27.35 4.63 -17.12
CA ILE A 37 -27.46 4.05 -15.77
C ILE A 37 -28.72 3.16 -15.65
N ILE A 38 -29.81 3.54 -16.31
CA ILE A 38 -31.09 2.80 -16.24
C ILE A 38 -31.08 1.56 -17.13
N GLU A 39 -30.51 1.65 -18.34
CA GLU A 39 -30.71 0.64 -19.38
C GLU A 39 -29.58 -0.42 -19.43
N VAL A 40 -28.36 -0.09 -19.01
CA VAL A 40 -27.20 -1.00 -19.15
C VAL A 40 -27.04 -1.88 -17.91
N PHE A 41 -27.54 -3.11 -18.00
CA PHE A 41 -27.54 -4.09 -16.91
C PHE A 41 -26.16 -4.70 -16.57
N THR A 42 -25.17 -4.56 -17.44
CA THR A 42 -23.84 -5.19 -17.24
C THR A 42 -22.74 -4.15 -17.04
N PHE A 43 -22.07 -4.21 -15.88
CA PHE A 43 -21.03 -3.27 -15.44
C PHE A 43 -19.93 -3.03 -16.49
N LYS A 44 -19.44 -4.10 -17.13
CA LYS A 44 -18.37 -4.01 -18.15
C LYS A 44 -18.76 -3.14 -19.34
N LEU A 45 -20.02 -3.18 -19.75
CA LEU A 45 -20.54 -2.39 -20.87
C LEU A 45 -20.77 -0.93 -20.47
N ALA A 46 -21.23 -0.68 -19.25
CA ALA A 46 -21.40 0.68 -18.73
C ALA A 46 -20.06 1.45 -18.71
N VAL A 47 -18.99 0.83 -18.21
CA VAL A 47 -17.65 1.44 -18.17
C VAL A 47 -17.18 1.85 -19.57
N LEU A 48 -17.32 0.95 -20.55
CA LEU A 48 -16.95 1.23 -21.94
C LEU A 48 -17.73 2.43 -22.48
N GLN A 49 -19.03 2.52 -22.19
CA GLN A 49 -19.91 3.59 -22.64
C GLN A 49 -19.57 4.95 -22.01
N PHE A 50 -19.16 4.97 -20.74
CA PHE A 50 -18.68 6.20 -20.08
C PHE A 50 -17.37 6.71 -20.70
N ILE A 51 -16.45 5.82 -21.06
CA ILE A 51 -15.22 6.19 -21.77
C ILE A 51 -15.55 6.81 -23.13
N THR A 52 -16.44 6.17 -23.89
CA THR A 52 -16.86 6.69 -25.22
C THR A 52 -17.51 8.07 -25.11
N MET A 53 -18.38 8.28 -24.11
CA MET A 53 -19.03 9.56 -23.84
C MET A 53 -18.03 10.64 -23.43
N PHE A 54 -17.03 10.30 -22.59
CA PHE A 54 -15.96 11.21 -22.22
C PHE A 54 -15.17 11.68 -23.44
N ILE A 55 -14.74 10.74 -24.29
CA ILE A 55 -14.01 11.04 -25.53
C ILE A 55 -14.86 11.95 -26.45
N ALA A 56 -16.12 11.61 -26.69
CA ALA A 56 -17.02 12.40 -27.52
C ALA A 56 -17.22 13.83 -26.98
N TYR A 57 -17.34 13.96 -25.65
CA TYR A 57 -17.45 15.26 -25.00
C TYR A 57 -16.21 16.12 -25.23
N PHE A 58 -15.00 15.56 -25.08
CA PHE A 58 -13.75 16.29 -25.36
C PHE A 58 -13.64 16.74 -26.81
N PHE A 59 -13.96 15.88 -27.77
CA PHE A 59 -13.96 16.25 -29.19
C PHE A 59 -14.96 17.36 -29.51
N SER A 60 -16.13 17.35 -28.88
CA SER A 60 -17.14 18.39 -29.08
C SER A 60 -16.68 19.77 -28.57
N ILE A 61 -15.81 19.83 -27.56
CA ILE A 61 -15.26 21.09 -27.05
C ILE A 61 -14.41 21.74 -28.14
N GLY A 62 -13.53 20.97 -28.80
CA GLY A 62 -12.68 21.47 -29.88
C GLY A 62 -13.45 22.00 -31.09
N TYR A 63 -14.68 21.52 -31.33
CA TYR A 63 -15.53 22.00 -32.41
C TYR A 63 -16.11 23.41 -32.14
N GLU A 64 -16.37 23.73 -30.87
CA GLU A 64 -16.93 25.01 -30.46
C GLU A 64 -15.88 26.13 -30.57
N GLU A 65 -14.61 25.82 -30.28
CA GLU A 65 -13.49 26.77 -30.39
C GLU A 65 -13.24 27.18 -31.85
N LYS A 66 -13.27 26.23 -32.79
CA LYS A 66 -13.10 26.50 -34.23
C LYS A 66 -14.19 27.42 -34.79
N LYS A 67 -15.45 27.27 -34.36
CA LYS A 67 -16.56 28.11 -34.84
C LYS A 67 -16.42 29.58 -34.40
N VAL A 68 -15.75 29.83 -33.26
CA VAL A 68 -15.50 31.18 -32.74
C VAL A 68 -14.33 31.85 -33.47
N GLU A 69 -13.34 31.10 -33.95
CA GLU A 69 -12.23 31.65 -34.75
C GLU A 69 -12.68 32.05 -36.15
N VAL A 70 -13.46 31.20 -36.85
CA VAL A 70 -13.95 31.50 -38.21
C VAL A 70 -14.81 32.77 -38.24
N LYS A 71 -15.63 33.01 -37.20
CA LYS A 71 -16.43 34.25 -37.08
C LYS A 71 -15.61 35.51 -36.78
N LYS A 72 -14.37 35.39 -36.29
CA LYS A 72 -13.49 36.54 -36.03
C LYS A 72 -12.75 37.00 -37.27
N GLU A 73 -12.49 36.10 -38.22
CA GLU A 73 -11.80 36.45 -39.47
C GLU A 73 -12.73 37.20 -40.45
N GLU A 74 -14.06 37.03 -40.37
CA GLU A 74 -15.01 37.80 -41.19
C GLU A 74 -15.36 39.20 -40.66
N PHE A 75 -14.98 39.55 -39.42
CA PHE A 75 -15.21 40.89 -38.87
C PHE A 75 -13.92 41.73 -38.98
N ASN A 76 -13.72 42.33 -40.16
CA ASN A 76 -12.69 43.34 -40.38
C ASN A 76 -13.00 44.60 -39.55
N TYR A 77 -12.45 44.64 -38.34
CA TYR A 77 -12.54 45.78 -37.45
C TYR A 77 -11.30 46.66 -37.58
N GLN A 78 -11.34 47.57 -38.55
CA GLN A 78 -10.66 48.85 -38.37
C GLN A 78 -11.60 49.75 -37.57
N VAL A 79 -11.07 50.29 -36.46
CA VAL A 79 -11.72 51.18 -35.49
C VAL A 79 -12.65 50.49 -34.49
N VAL A 80 -12.07 49.85 -33.48
CA VAL A 80 -12.79 49.47 -32.25
C VAL A 80 -12.18 50.14 -31.04
N ASP A 81 -13.03 50.95 -30.43
CA ASP A 81 -12.82 51.69 -29.20
C ASP A 81 -12.37 50.78 -28.04
N LYS A 82 -11.43 51.30 -27.24
CA LYS A 82 -10.71 50.60 -26.15
C LYS A 82 -11.66 49.94 -25.14
N LYS A 83 -12.88 50.50 -24.99
CA LYS A 83 -13.96 49.96 -24.14
C LYS A 83 -14.50 48.60 -24.57
N VAL A 84 -14.47 48.29 -25.87
CA VAL A 84 -14.96 47.00 -26.37
C VAL A 84 -13.92 45.90 -26.12
N LYS A 85 -12.61 46.23 -26.21
CA LYS A 85 -11.52 45.30 -25.86
C LYS A 85 -11.58 44.87 -24.39
N GLU A 86 -11.78 45.81 -23.46
CA GLU A 86 -11.93 45.48 -22.03
C GLU A 86 -13.17 44.62 -21.76
N LYS A 87 -14.28 44.84 -22.47
CA LYS A 87 -15.49 44.04 -22.33
C LYS A 87 -15.31 42.62 -22.88
N ILE A 88 -14.52 42.44 -23.94
CA ILE A 88 -14.16 41.14 -24.50
C ILE A 88 -13.21 40.38 -23.55
N GLU A 89 -12.23 41.05 -22.92
CA GLU A 89 -11.32 40.42 -21.96
C GLU A 89 -12.03 39.98 -20.67
N LYS A 90 -12.91 40.82 -20.11
CA LYS A 90 -13.73 40.43 -18.95
C LYS A 90 -14.63 39.22 -19.24
N ASN A 91 -15.15 39.09 -20.47
CA ASN A 91 -15.94 37.93 -20.87
C ASN A 91 -15.09 36.66 -21.12
N LYS A 92 -13.85 36.79 -21.63
CA LYS A 92 -12.90 35.67 -21.71
C LYS A 92 -12.55 35.11 -20.34
N GLN A 93 -12.39 35.97 -19.34
CA GLN A 93 -12.04 35.56 -17.98
C GLN A 93 -13.20 34.86 -17.26
N LYS A 94 -14.45 35.24 -17.54
CA LYS A 94 -15.65 34.59 -16.99
C LYS A 94 -15.88 33.18 -17.58
N SER A 95 -15.47 32.93 -18.82
CA SER A 95 -15.61 31.64 -19.52
C SER A 95 -14.80 30.49 -18.89
N LYS A 96 -13.57 30.78 -18.40
CA LYS A 96 -12.67 29.77 -17.78
C LYS A 96 -13.22 29.15 -16.49
N SER A 97 -14.20 29.78 -15.82
CA SER A 97 -14.76 29.27 -14.55
C SER A 97 -15.76 28.11 -14.72
N SER A 98 -16.23 27.83 -15.93
CA SER A 98 -17.30 26.85 -16.17
C SER A 98 -16.81 25.44 -16.52
N PHE A 99 -15.52 25.15 -16.31
CA PHE A 99 -14.92 23.82 -16.46
C PHE A 99 -15.04 22.97 -15.18
N SER A 100 -15.26 23.59 -14.01
CA SER A 100 -15.24 22.88 -12.71
C SER A 100 -16.48 22.00 -12.47
N GLY A 101 -17.66 22.38 -12.95
CA GLY A 101 -18.88 21.64 -12.64
C GLY A 101 -18.96 20.24 -13.26
N PHE A 102 -18.46 20.08 -14.49
CA PHE A 102 -18.55 18.81 -15.21
C PHE A 102 -17.49 17.80 -14.75
N SER A 103 -16.28 18.26 -14.42
CA SER A 103 -15.24 17.39 -13.86
C SER A 103 -15.63 16.85 -12.50
N ILE A 104 -16.24 17.68 -11.63
CA ILE A 104 -16.75 17.24 -10.32
C ILE A 104 -17.83 16.17 -10.48
N PHE A 105 -18.77 16.36 -11.40
CA PHE A 105 -19.83 15.36 -11.65
C PHE A 105 -19.26 14.02 -12.12
N PHE A 106 -18.25 14.03 -13.00
CA PHE A 106 -17.57 12.80 -13.44
C PHE A 106 -16.82 12.09 -12.31
N ILE A 107 -16.16 12.84 -11.42
CA ILE A 107 -15.48 12.28 -10.24
C ILE A 107 -16.49 11.60 -9.30
N ILE A 108 -17.64 12.24 -9.06
CA ILE A 108 -18.72 11.67 -8.23
C ILE A 108 -19.25 10.37 -8.84
N ILE A 109 -19.50 10.36 -10.16
CA ILE A 109 -19.97 9.16 -10.86
C ILE A 109 -18.94 8.03 -10.76
N ILE A 110 -17.66 8.30 -11.04
CA ILE A 110 -16.59 7.29 -10.95
C ILE A 110 -16.51 6.75 -9.53
N SER A 111 -16.61 7.60 -8.51
CA SER A 111 -16.61 7.18 -7.11
C SER A 111 -17.79 6.25 -6.78
N ILE A 112 -19.01 6.59 -7.22
CA ILE A 112 -20.19 5.73 -7.04
C ILE A 112 -19.99 4.37 -7.73
N PHE A 113 -19.50 4.35 -8.98
CA PHE A 113 -19.25 3.11 -9.71
C PHE A 113 -18.17 2.25 -9.07
N SER A 114 -17.08 2.85 -8.57
CA SER A 114 -16.05 2.13 -7.82
C SER A 114 -16.61 1.49 -6.56
N THR A 115 -17.50 2.19 -5.85
CA THR A 115 -18.14 1.67 -4.63
C THR A 115 -19.08 0.49 -4.94
N ILE A 116 -19.89 0.60 -6.00
CA ILE A 116 -20.77 -0.48 -6.48
C ILE A 116 -19.95 -1.69 -6.92
N TYR A 117 -18.84 -1.47 -7.63
CA TYR A 117 -17.94 -2.53 -8.08
C TYR A 117 -17.32 -3.31 -6.91
N ILE A 118 -16.81 -2.59 -5.90
CA ILE A 118 -16.26 -3.22 -4.69
C ILE A 118 -17.34 -4.05 -3.98
N PHE A 119 -18.57 -3.54 -3.90
CA PHE A 119 -19.67 -4.26 -3.28
C PHE A 119 -20.07 -5.53 -4.05
N GLN A 120 -20.14 -5.47 -5.38
CA GLN A 120 -20.42 -6.64 -6.22
C GLN A 120 -19.34 -7.71 -6.08
N LYS A 121 -18.06 -7.31 -6.15
CA LYS A 121 -16.92 -8.24 -5.99
C LYS A 121 -16.93 -8.91 -4.61
N LYS A 122 -17.24 -8.16 -3.56
CA LYS A 122 -17.39 -8.72 -2.20
C LYS A 122 -18.50 -9.76 -2.12
N ASN A 123 -19.62 -9.56 -2.82
CA ASN A 123 -20.71 -10.54 -2.87
C ASN A 123 -20.33 -11.81 -3.64
N GLU A 124 -19.57 -11.71 -4.73
CA GLU A 124 -19.04 -12.87 -5.45
C GLU A 124 -18.10 -13.69 -4.57
N THR A 125 -17.15 -13.04 -3.89
CA THR A 125 -16.24 -13.71 -2.95
C THR A 125 -16.98 -14.39 -1.79
N ASN A 126 -18.01 -13.74 -1.23
CA ASN A 126 -18.83 -14.35 -0.18
C ASN A 126 -19.58 -15.59 -0.69
N LYS A 127 -20.01 -15.59 -1.96
CA LYS A 127 -20.69 -16.73 -2.57
C LYS A 127 -19.74 -17.92 -2.77
N GLU A 128 -18.52 -17.69 -3.25
CA GLU A 128 -17.48 -18.73 -3.36
C GLU A 128 -17.11 -19.31 -1.99
N LEU A 129 -16.97 -18.46 -0.96
CA LEU A 129 -16.74 -18.91 0.42
C LEU A 129 -17.87 -19.78 0.97
N LEU A 130 -19.12 -19.49 0.60
CA LEU A 130 -20.29 -20.28 0.97
C LEU A 130 -20.31 -21.64 0.26
N GLU A 131 -19.82 -21.74 -0.97
CA GLU A 131 -19.66 -23.02 -1.69
C GLU A 131 -18.53 -23.86 -1.07
N ILE A 132 -17.36 -23.28 -0.80
CA ILE A 132 -16.23 -23.98 -0.13
C ILE A 132 -16.65 -24.53 1.24
N LYS A 133 -17.44 -23.77 2.02
CA LYS A 133 -17.95 -24.24 3.31
C LYS A 133 -18.88 -25.44 3.17
N LYS A 134 -19.68 -25.54 2.10
CA LYS A 134 -20.56 -26.70 1.88
C LYS A 134 -19.74 -27.96 1.60
N ASP A 135 -18.70 -27.85 0.77
CA ASP A 135 -17.85 -28.99 0.43
C ASP A 135 -17.02 -29.48 1.63
N THR A 136 -16.60 -28.56 2.50
CA THR A 136 -15.84 -28.88 3.72
C THR A 136 -16.69 -29.64 4.76
N VAL A 137 -17.99 -29.34 4.85
CA VAL A 137 -18.91 -30.04 5.78
C VAL A 137 -19.13 -31.49 5.32
N VAL A 138 -19.26 -31.72 4.00
CA VAL A 138 -19.42 -33.08 3.44
C VAL A 138 -18.17 -33.94 3.66
N TYR A 139 -16.97 -33.36 3.58
CA TYR A 139 -15.72 -34.09 3.83
C TYR A 139 -15.56 -34.53 5.30
N ASN A 140 -16.02 -33.71 6.25
CA ASN A 140 -15.92 -34.01 7.68
C ASN A 140 -16.96 -35.04 8.16
N GLU A 141 -18.11 -35.15 7.51
CA GLU A 141 -19.07 -36.23 7.82
C GLU A 141 -18.58 -37.60 7.32
N GLY A 142 -17.80 -37.65 6.22
CA GLY A 142 -17.20 -38.89 5.71
C GLY A 142 -16.07 -39.46 6.58
N LYS A 143 -15.45 -38.66 7.45
CA LYS A 143 -14.30 -39.08 8.28
C LYS A 143 -14.69 -39.67 9.64
N LYS A 144 -15.98 -39.67 10.00
CA LYS A 144 -16.49 -40.23 11.26
C LYS A 144 -16.67 -41.76 11.27
N LEU A 145 -16.12 -42.46 10.27
CA LEU A 145 -16.32 -43.91 10.06
C LEU A 145 -15.04 -44.76 10.15
N PHE A 146 -13.95 -44.22 10.71
CA PHE A 146 -12.76 -45.02 11.06
C PHE A 146 -12.50 -44.93 12.56
N ASP A 147 -12.90 -46.00 13.24
CA ASP A 147 -12.63 -46.28 14.65
C ASP A 147 -11.50 -47.34 14.71
N PRO A 148 -10.25 -46.99 15.01
CA PRO A 148 -9.21 -47.97 15.23
C PRO A 148 -9.16 -48.31 16.72
N ALA A 149 -9.95 -49.31 17.11
CA ALA A 149 -9.76 -50.01 18.37
C ALA A 149 -8.67 -51.09 18.21
N GLN A 150 -7.83 -51.22 19.24
CA GLN A 150 -6.90 -52.33 19.54
C GLN A 150 -5.57 -52.30 18.75
N ASP A 151 -4.37 -52.40 19.34
CA ASP A 151 -3.94 -53.22 20.47
C ASP A 151 -2.89 -52.53 21.36
N VAL A 152 -2.99 -52.80 22.66
CA VAL A 152 -2.00 -52.50 23.69
C VAL A 152 -1.14 -53.74 23.89
N ILE A 153 0.18 -53.65 23.65
CA ILE A 153 1.14 -54.61 24.17
C ILE A 153 2.23 -53.82 24.90
N ALA A 154 2.18 -53.93 26.23
CA ALA A 154 3.23 -53.48 27.14
C ALA A 154 4.38 -54.51 27.10
N ASN A 155 5.61 -54.03 26.93
CA ASN A 155 6.82 -54.77 27.28
C ASN A 155 7.75 -53.85 28.06
N GLU A 156 8.06 -54.27 29.29
CA GLU A 156 9.07 -53.72 30.18
C GLU A 156 10.48 -54.09 29.69
N VAL A 157 11.40 -53.12 29.63
CA VAL A 157 12.87 -53.33 29.52
C VAL A 157 13.58 -52.17 30.27
N PRO A 158 14.74 -52.43 30.94
CA PRO A 158 15.11 -51.75 32.17
C PRO A 158 16.04 -50.54 31.99
N SER A 159 16.18 -49.80 33.09
CA SER A 159 17.05 -48.65 33.31
C SER A 159 18.53 -48.98 33.12
N GLU A 160 19.21 -48.25 32.24
CA GLU A 160 20.64 -48.03 32.30
C GLU A 160 21.01 -46.62 31.84
N ASN A 161 22.04 -46.08 32.48
CA ASN A 161 22.44 -44.68 32.53
C ASN A 161 23.17 -44.20 31.27
N ASN A 162 23.19 -42.86 31.16
CA ASN A 162 24.20 -42.00 30.53
C ASN A 162 24.01 -41.59 29.06
N ASP A 163 23.59 -40.33 28.92
CA ASP A 163 24.36 -39.30 28.21
C ASP A 163 24.50 -39.46 26.68
N ILE A 164 23.35 -39.50 25.98
CA ILE A 164 23.16 -39.00 24.60
C ILE A 164 21.67 -38.65 24.50
N GLY A 165 21.29 -37.37 24.48
CA GLY A 165 19.85 -37.05 24.52
C GLY A 165 19.37 -35.64 24.17
N ASP A 166 20.22 -34.65 23.92
CA ASP A 166 19.75 -33.28 23.57
C ASP A 166 19.72 -33.01 22.04
N LYS A 167 19.51 -34.06 21.25
CA LYS A 167 19.07 -33.96 19.84
C LYS A 167 17.65 -34.49 19.71
N ILE A 168 16.73 -33.96 20.52
CA ILE A 168 15.32 -34.10 20.21
C ILE A 168 15.07 -33.28 18.93
N ARG A 169 14.53 -33.97 17.92
CA ARG A 169 14.27 -33.44 16.58
C ARG A 169 13.49 -32.13 16.62
N GLU A 170 14.19 -31.05 16.28
CA GLU A 170 13.62 -29.75 15.92
C GLU A 170 12.69 -29.86 14.69
N GLU A 171 12.89 -30.88 13.85
CA GLU A 171 12.18 -31.05 12.58
C GLU A 171 10.73 -31.57 12.71
N ASP A 172 10.37 -32.27 13.80
CA ASP A 172 9.03 -32.90 13.92
C ASP A 172 7.98 -31.93 14.51
N TYR A 173 8.39 -30.87 15.23
CA TYR A 173 7.48 -29.87 15.83
C TYR A 173 6.98 -28.80 14.85
N LEU A 174 7.67 -28.59 13.72
CA LEU A 174 7.37 -27.50 12.78
C LEU A 174 6.25 -27.82 11.78
N SER A 175 5.70 -29.04 11.79
CA SER A 175 4.70 -29.44 10.78
C SER A 175 3.31 -28.84 11.00
N ASN A 176 3.02 -28.35 12.21
CA ASN A 176 1.72 -27.81 12.57
C ASN A 176 1.85 -26.33 12.96
N LYS A 177 1.43 -25.46 12.05
CA LYS A 177 1.66 -24.01 12.08
C LYS A 177 1.08 -23.27 13.30
N ASN A 178 0.19 -23.92 14.05
CA ASN A 178 -0.33 -23.41 15.33
C ASN A 178 0.56 -23.77 16.53
N ASP A 179 1.36 -24.83 16.43
CA ASP A 179 2.27 -25.29 17.48
C ASP A 179 3.54 -24.42 17.57
N PHE A 180 3.75 -23.49 16.63
CA PHE A 180 4.93 -22.61 16.61
C PHE A 180 4.92 -21.54 17.71
N ILE A 181 3.76 -20.92 17.96
CA ILE A 181 3.63 -19.97 19.07
C ILE A 181 3.80 -20.70 20.40
N ASP A 182 3.23 -21.90 20.50
CA ASP A 182 3.35 -22.71 21.70
C ASP A 182 4.77 -23.27 21.85
N TYR A 183 5.47 -23.58 20.76
CA TYR A 183 6.91 -23.92 20.75
C TYR A 183 7.74 -22.76 21.33
N TYR A 184 7.59 -21.54 20.83
CA TYR A 184 8.35 -20.40 21.37
C TYR A 184 7.92 -19.99 22.79
N LYS A 185 6.68 -20.28 23.20
CA LYS A 185 6.24 -20.13 24.59
C LYS A 185 6.78 -21.23 25.50
N ASP A 186 6.96 -22.45 24.98
CA ASP A 186 7.45 -23.62 25.71
C ASP A 186 8.98 -23.72 25.75
N VAL A 187 9.69 -23.02 24.84
CA VAL A 187 11.13 -22.74 24.99
C VAL A 187 11.32 -21.75 26.14
N LYS A 188 11.26 -22.34 27.34
CA LYS A 188 11.44 -21.75 28.67
C LYS A 188 12.63 -20.78 28.70
N ASN A 189 12.35 -19.59 29.26
CA ASN A 189 13.28 -18.56 29.71
C ASN A 189 14.13 -17.88 28.62
N GLY A 190 13.64 -16.77 28.06
CA GLY A 190 14.50 -15.80 27.36
C GLY A 190 13.99 -15.27 26.02
N VAL A 191 12.84 -15.72 25.53
CA VAL A 191 12.23 -15.17 24.31
C VAL A 191 11.22 -14.09 24.69
N GLU A 192 11.55 -12.85 24.33
CA GLU A 192 10.64 -11.70 24.40
C GLU A 192 9.90 -11.58 23.07
N TYR A 193 8.62 -11.18 23.10
CA TYR A 193 7.86 -10.94 21.88
C TYR A 193 6.95 -9.72 21.98
N CYS A 194 6.68 -9.12 20.83
CA CYS A 194 5.75 -8.01 20.66
C CYS A 194 4.69 -8.36 19.62
N ASP A 195 3.42 -8.29 20.00
CA ASP A 195 2.27 -8.50 19.11
C ASP A 195 1.67 -7.16 18.67
N HIS A 196 1.53 -6.98 17.36
CA HIS A 196 1.00 -5.76 16.75
C HIS A 196 -0.12 -6.07 15.76
N LYS A 197 -1.34 -5.61 16.07
CA LYS A 197 -2.54 -5.85 15.25
C LYS A 197 -3.06 -4.60 14.55
N ASP A 198 -2.44 -3.45 14.79
CA ASP A 198 -2.90 -2.13 14.38
C ASP A 198 -1.90 -1.36 13.51
N LEU A 199 -0.77 -1.98 13.17
CA LEU A 199 0.23 -1.40 12.27
C LEU A 199 -0.10 -1.60 10.79
N SER A 200 -1.07 -2.45 10.45
CA SER A 200 -1.44 -2.77 9.08
C SER A 200 -2.95 -3.01 8.97
N TYR A 201 -3.53 -2.80 7.79
CA TYR A 201 -4.91 -3.23 7.51
C TYR A 201 -5.00 -4.71 7.11
N GLU A 202 -3.92 -5.27 6.56
CA GLU A 202 -3.88 -6.61 5.97
C GLU A 202 -3.20 -7.68 6.84
N TYR A 203 -2.27 -7.28 7.71
CA TYR A 203 -1.39 -8.16 8.46
C TYR A 203 -1.43 -7.90 9.96
N ASP A 204 -1.31 -8.97 10.75
CA ASP A 204 -0.84 -8.92 12.14
C ASP A 204 0.66 -9.24 12.14
N TYR A 205 1.44 -8.51 12.93
CA TYR A 205 2.87 -8.74 13.10
C TYR A 205 3.16 -9.26 14.51
N THR A 206 3.96 -10.31 14.61
CA THR A 206 4.55 -10.76 15.88
C THR A 206 6.05 -10.78 15.73
N ILE A 207 6.75 -10.09 16.62
CA ILE A 207 8.21 -9.96 16.61
C ILE A 207 8.74 -10.78 17.76
N PHE A 208 9.60 -11.76 17.49
CA PHE A 208 10.28 -12.56 18.49
C PHE A 208 11.75 -12.17 18.56
N LEU A 209 12.26 -12.01 19.76
CA LEU A 209 13.66 -11.72 20.03
C LEU A 209 14.34 -12.97 20.59
N LYS A 210 15.34 -13.46 19.89
CA LYS A 210 16.24 -14.48 20.41
C LYS A 210 17.49 -13.80 20.95
N LYS A 211 17.70 -13.93 22.26
CA LYS A 211 18.88 -13.41 22.94
C LYS A 211 19.97 -14.49 23.04
N ASP A 212 21.23 -14.08 22.98
CA ASP A 212 22.39 -14.93 23.22
C ASP A 212 22.57 -15.22 24.73
N VAL A 213 23.63 -15.97 25.06
CA VAL A 213 23.98 -16.30 26.46
C VAL A 213 24.29 -15.07 27.32
N ASN A 214 24.60 -13.92 26.72
CA ASN A 214 24.88 -12.65 27.37
C ASN A 214 23.66 -11.72 27.42
N GLN A 215 22.46 -12.21 27.07
CA GLN A 215 21.22 -11.43 26.95
C GLN A 215 21.22 -10.37 25.83
N LYS A 216 22.16 -10.43 24.88
CA LYS A 216 22.17 -9.56 23.71
C LYS A 216 21.26 -10.13 22.62
N ILE A 217 20.57 -9.28 21.87
CA ILE A 217 19.73 -9.74 20.76
C ILE A 217 20.64 -10.32 19.67
N ASP A 218 20.47 -11.60 19.37
CA ASP A 218 21.20 -12.34 18.33
C ASP A 218 20.40 -12.38 17.02
N LYS A 219 19.11 -12.72 17.16
CA LYS A 219 18.20 -12.90 16.02
C LYS A 219 16.84 -12.28 16.30
N ILE A 220 16.29 -11.61 15.29
CA ILE A 220 14.92 -11.10 15.29
C ILE A 220 14.13 -11.96 14.31
N ILE A 221 12.97 -12.44 14.73
CA ILE A 221 12.06 -13.22 13.86
C ILE A 221 10.78 -12.43 13.74
N VAL A 222 10.41 -12.05 12.52
CA VAL A 222 9.14 -11.37 12.25
C VAL A 222 8.18 -12.36 11.63
N GLN A 223 7.14 -12.68 12.38
CA GLN A 223 5.99 -13.43 11.91
C GLN A 223 4.93 -12.46 11.38
N ILE A 224 4.47 -12.70 10.16
CA ILE A 224 3.52 -11.86 9.44
C ILE A 224 2.30 -12.71 9.10
N ARG A 225 1.17 -12.43 9.72
CA ARG A 225 -0.07 -13.19 9.52
C ARG A 225 -1.08 -12.38 8.73
N ASN A 226 -1.50 -12.89 7.58
CA ASN A 226 -2.59 -12.30 6.83
C ASN A 226 -3.89 -12.37 7.65
N LYS A 227 -4.52 -11.23 7.91
CA LYS A 227 -5.74 -11.11 8.72
C LYS A 227 -6.92 -11.85 8.11
N THR A 228 -6.97 -11.93 6.78
CA THR A 228 -8.06 -12.55 6.02
C THR A 228 -7.82 -14.05 5.79
N THR A 229 -6.70 -14.41 5.16
CA THR A 229 -6.41 -15.81 4.79
C THR A 229 -5.89 -16.64 5.96
N LYS A 230 -5.43 -15.98 7.03
CA LYS A 230 -4.72 -16.59 8.18
C LYS A 230 -3.40 -17.27 7.79
N GLU A 231 -2.95 -17.11 6.55
CA GLU A 231 -1.63 -17.56 6.14
C GLU A 231 -0.57 -16.78 6.91
N ILE A 232 0.43 -17.51 7.40
CA ILE A 232 1.58 -16.93 8.09
C ILE A 232 2.80 -17.03 7.17
N LEU A 233 3.50 -15.92 7.07
CA LEU A 233 4.83 -15.80 6.53
C LEU A 233 5.79 -15.50 7.68
N GLU A 234 6.99 -16.05 7.59
CA GLU A 234 8.02 -15.82 8.59
C GLU A 234 9.24 -15.23 7.91
N LYS A 235 9.84 -14.25 8.57
CA LYS A 235 11.09 -13.65 8.16
C LYS A 235 12.07 -13.68 9.32
N ASP A 236 13.06 -14.54 9.17
CA ASP A 236 14.25 -14.56 10.00
C ASP A 236 15.20 -13.42 9.61
N ILE A 237 15.64 -12.68 10.63
CA ILE A 237 16.57 -11.58 10.50
C ILE A 237 17.73 -11.84 11.46
N SER A 238 18.85 -12.28 10.88
CA SER A 238 20.13 -12.36 11.56
C SER A 238 20.77 -10.97 11.54
N LEU A 239 21.04 -10.40 12.71
CA LEU A 239 21.67 -9.08 12.81
C LEU A 239 23.15 -9.12 12.39
N ILE A 240 23.78 -10.30 12.49
CA ILE A 240 25.17 -10.56 12.10
C ILE A 240 25.37 -10.38 10.59
N ASP A 241 24.32 -10.57 9.79
CA ASP A 241 24.40 -10.49 8.32
C ASP A 241 24.27 -9.06 7.78
N ILE A 242 24.16 -8.06 8.66
CA ILE A 242 24.01 -6.66 8.27
C ILE A 242 25.36 -5.95 8.44
N ASP A 243 26.02 -5.68 7.31
CA ASP A 243 27.35 -5.08 7.27
C ASP A 243 27.44 -3.79 8.11
N GLY A 244 28.37 -3.79 9.07
CA GLY A 244 28.68 -2.63 9.91
C GLY A 244 27.82 -2.45 11.15
N VAL A 245 26.94 -3.40 11.47
CA VAL A 245 26.19 -3.43 12.73
C VAL A 245 27.01 -4.16 13.80
N SER A 246 27.25 -3.52 14.95
CA SER A 246 27.78 -4.21 16.13
C SER A 246 26.66 -4.53 17.12
N ASN A 247 26.70 -5.72 17.71
CA ASN A 247 25.67 -6.21 18.64
C ASN A 247 25.64 -5.43 19.98
N ASP A 248 26.59 -4.52 20.21
CA ASP A 248 26.73 -3.80 21.48
C ASP A 248 25.69 -2.67 21.68
N TYR A 249 24.83 -2.39 20.70
CA TYR A 249 23.91 -1.24 20.72
C TYR A 249 22.42 -1.59 20.88
N PHE A 250 22.09 -2.84 21.23
CA PHE A 250 20.70 -3.33 21.27
C PHE A 250 20.07 -3.46 22.66
N ASP A 251 20.77 -3.09 23.74
CA ASP A 251 20.35 -3.44 25.10
C ASP A 251 18.95 -2.95 25.50
N SER A 252 18.41 -1.91 24.84
CA SER A 252 17.06 -1.40 25.07
C SER A 252 16.08 -1.60 23.90
N THR A 253 16.55 -2.06 22.74
CA THR A 253 15.71 -2.22 21.54
C THR A 253 14.66 -3.32 21.79
N PHE A 254 13.41 -3.06 21.45
CA PHE A 254 12.24 -3.92 21.70
C PHE A 254 11.86 -4.18 23.16
N THR A 255 12.49 -3.51 24.14
CA THR A 255 12.05 -3.58 25.54
C THR A 255 10.66 -2.94 25.76
N ASN A 256 10.24 -2.05 24.87
CA ASN A 256 8.94 -1.42 24.86
C ASN A 256 8.24 -1.64 23.51
N CYS A 257 7.33 -2.61 23.45
CA CYS A 257 6.53 -2.91 22.26
C CYS A 257 5.67 -1.73 21.75
N ASN A 258 5.55 -0.62 22.49
CA ASN A 258 4.83 0.56 22.00
C ASN A 258 5.71 1.52 21.19
N LEU A 259 7.02 1.27 21.12
CA LEU A 259 7.95 2.00 20.24
C LEU A 259 7.83 1.45 18.82
N VAL A 260 6.67 1.64 18.21
CA VAL A 260 6.37 1.19 16.84
C VAL A 260 5.61 2.27 16.10
N ARG A 261 5.69 2.24 14.76
CA ARG A 261 5.06 3.24 13.88
C ARG A 261 4.48 2.61 12.63
N SER A 262 3.40 3.17 12.10
CA SER A 262 2.87 2.77 10.80
C SER A 262 2.49 3.97 9.95
N PHE A 263 3.14 4.09 8.80
CA PHE A 263 2.75 5.03 7.74
C PHE A 263 1.53 4.54 6.95
N ILE A 264 1.12 3.28 7.13
CA ILE A 264 -0.07 2.70 6.50
C ILE A 264 -1.34 3.06 7.28
N THR A 265 -1.33 2.84 8.59
CA THR A 265 -2.51 3.05 9.45
C THR A 265 -2.50 4.40 10.17
N GLY A 266 -1.37 5.11 10.14
CA GLY A 266 -1.16 6.32 10.93
C GLY A 266 -0.81 6.05 12.40
N HIS A 267 -0.64 4.78 12.79
CA HIS A 267 -0.33 4.41 14.17
C HIS A 267 0.97 5.08 14.62
N ASN A 268 0.89 5.84 15.72
CA ASN A 268 1.99 6.63 16.31
C ASN A 268 2.67 7.64 15.38
N VAL A 269 2.10 7.98 14.22
CA VAL A 269 2.72 8.96 13.30
C VAL A 269 2.84 10.34 13.94
N ASP A 270 1.86 10.74 14.75
CA ASP A 270 1.86 12.04 15.44
C ASP A 270 2.69 12.06 16.73
N LYS A 271 3.20 10.92 17.19
CA LYS A 271 4.08 10.89 18.37
C LYS A 271 5.43 11.48 17.96
N LYS A 272 5.81 12.56 18.65
CA LYS A 272 7.12 13.17 18.46
C LYS A 272 8.22 12.17 18.89
N PRO A 273 9.19 11.86 18.01
CA PRO A 273 10.32 11.02 18.40
C PRO A 273 11.16 11.69 19.49
N TYR A 274 11.72 10.88 20.38
CA TYR A 274 12.76 11.31 21.31
C TYR A 274 14.12 11.05 20.64
N ASP A 275 14.97 12.07 20.51
CA ASP A 275 16.30 11.94 19.89
C ASP A 275 16.30 11.26 18.50
N LEU A 276 15.32 11.60 17.65
CA LEU A 276 15.13 11.01 16.31
C LEU A 276 14.84 9.50 16.32
N ASP A 277 14.56 8.92 17.49
CA ASP A 277 14.12 7.54 17.61
C ASP A 277 12.61 7.42 17.33
N GLU A 278 12.32 6.88 16.16
CA GLU A 278 10.97 6.73 15.62
C GLU A 278 10.31 5.38 15.96
N GLY A 279 11.03 4.49 16.65
CA GLY A 279 10.56 3.17 17.07
C GLY A 279 11.48 2.02 16.64
N ASP A 280 11.22 0.84 17.18
CA ASP A 280 11.97 -0.39 16.90
C ASP A 280 11.44 -1.12 15.65
N PHE A 281 10.15 -0.97 15.34
CA PHE A 281 9.50 -1.58 14.18
C PHE A 281 8.55 -0.60 13.49
N ILE A 282 8.73 -0.45 12.17
CA ILE A 282 7.98 0.48 11.35
C ILE A 282 7.37 -0.23 10.15
N VAL A 283 6.10 0.05 9.85
CA VAL A 283 5.38 -0.46 8.67
C VAL A 283 5.08 0.69 7.71
N GLY A 284 5.31 0.49 6.41
CA GLY A 284 5.13 1.53 5.38
C GLY A 284 5.19 0.95 3.97
N ASP A 285 4.82 1.73 2.96
CA ASP A 285 5.12 1.41 1.55
C ASP A 285 6.36 2.20 1.18
N PHE A 286 7.53 1.58 1.31
CA PHE A 286 8.78 2.29 1.11
C PHE A 286 9.14 2.39 -0.36
N ASN A 287 8.75 1.41 -1.19
CA ASN A 287 9.10 1.37 -2.62
C ASN A 287 8.02 1.93 -3.57
N PHE A 288 6.89 2.43 -3.04
CA PHE A 288 5.77 3.01 -3.78
C PHE A 288 5.09 2.06 -4.78
N ASP A 289 4.96 0.79 -4.40
CA ASP A 289 4.26 -0.24 -5.18
C ASP A 289 2.86 -0.60 -4.63
N ASN A 290 2.43 0.08 -3.56
CA ASN A 290 1.20 -0.14 -2.80
C ASN A 290 1.14 -1.49 -2.07
N ASN A 291 2.29 -2.14 -1.84
CA ASN A 291 2.38 -3.22 -0.86
C ASN A 291 2.95 -2.70 0.46
N GLU A 292 2.60 -3.38 1.54
CA GLU A 292 3.15 -3.09 2.85
C GLU A 292 4.53 -3.74 3.02
N ASP A 293 5.52 -2.89 3.24
CA ASP A 293 6.89 -3.19 3.62
C ASP A 293 7.09 -2.93 5.12
N PHE A 294 8.25 -3.29 5.66
CA PHE A 294 8.60 -2.92 7.03
C PHE A 294 10.08 -2.56 7.17
N ALA A 295 10.39 -1.81 8.23
CA ALA A 295 11.74 -1.47 8.64
C ALA A 295 11.95 -1.85 10.11
N ILE A 296 13.12 -2.37 10.43
CA ILE A 296 13.51 -2.78 11.78
C ILE A 296 14.71 -1.98 12.21
N LYS A 297 14.70 -1.49 13.45
CA LYS A 297 15.87 -0.87 14.06
C LYS A 297 16.99 -1.91 14.19
N ILE A 298 18.10 -1.66 13.51
CA ILE A 298 19.30 -2.52 13.51
C ILE A 298 20.47 -1.87 14.26
N GLN A 299 20.32 -0.63 14.72
CA GLN A 299 21.26 0.02 15.61
C GLN A 299 20.54 1.17 16.29
N SER A 300 20.70 1.34 17.61
CA SER A 300 20.13 2.49 18.34
C SER A 300 20.66 3.85 17.84
N GLY A 301 21.79 3.84 17.13
CA GLY A 301 22.39 5.02 16.54
C GLY A 301 23.09 5.92 17.56
N ASN A 302 23.63 7.04 17.09
CA ASN A 302 24.22 8.09 17.92
C ASN A 302 23.33 9.35 17.82
N ASN A 303 23.90 10.55 17.93
CA ASN A 303 23.19 11.83 17.76
C ASN A 303 22.38 11.96 16.46
N SER A 304 22.65 11.12 15.45
CA SER A 304 21.97 11.10 14.16
C SER A 304 20.67 10.29 14.15
N GLY A 305 20.34 9.63 15.27
CA GLY A 305 19.21 8.70 15.37
C GLY A 305 19.57 7.27 14.95
N PRO A 306 18.62 6.32 15.12
CA PRO A 306 18.80 4.90 14.84
C PRO A 306 18.95 4.57 13.36
N LEU A 307 19.61 3.44 13.09
CA LEU A 307 19.73 2.85 11.75
C LEU A 307 18.70 1.74 11.58
N TYR A 308 18.22 1.59 10.35
CA TYR A 308 17.15 0.65 10.00
C TYR A 308 17.52 -0.28 8.85
N GLY A 309 17.16 -1.56 9.01
CA GLY A 309 17.09 -2.53 7.92
C GLY A 309 15.70 -2.48 7.28
N PHE A 310 15.64 -2.26 5.97
CA PHE A 310 14.38 -2.12 5.23
C PHE A 310 14.07 -3.40 4.46
N TYR A 311 12.91 -3.99 4.70
CA TYR A 311 12.47 -5.25 4.12
C TYR A 311 11.27 -5.02 3.20
N ILE A 312 11.50 -5.21 1.92
CA ILE A 312 10.55 -4.92 0.84
C ILE A 312 9.85 -6.20 0.43
N LYS A 313 8.53 -6.13 0.24
CA LYS A 313 7.75 -7.27 -0.21
C LYS A 313 8.10 -7.63 -1.65
N ARG A 314 8.46 -8.89 -1.88
CA ARG A 314 8.82 -9.47 -3.18
C ARG A 314 8.14 -10.82 -3.35
N GLY A 315 7.12 -10.88 -4.22
CA GLY A 315 6.32 -12.08 -4.40
C GLY A 315 5.62 -12.48 -3.09
N ASN A 316 5.90 -13.69 -2.64
CA ASN A 316 5.35 -14.22 -1.37
C ASN A 316 6.24 -13.92 -0.17
N GLY A 317 7.37 -13.21 -0.30
CA GLY A 317 8.32 -13.02 0.79
C GLY A 317 8.75 -11.56 0.97
N TYR A 318 9.70 -11.36 1.88
CA TYR A 318 10.33 -10.08 2.18
C TYR A 318 11.84 -10.18 1.99
N GLU A 319 12.41 -9.19 1.30
CA GLU A 319 13.84 -9.11 0.97
C GLU A 319 14.43 -7.82 1.53
N LEU A 320 15.66 -7.89 2.07
CA LEU A 320 16.38 -6.71 2.54
C LEU A 320 16.74 -5.83 1.32
N ASP A 321 16.29 -4.58 1.31
CA ASP A 321 16.67 -3.62 0.28
C ASP A 321 17.99 -2.96 0.65
N SER A 322 19.03 -3.27 -0.12
CA SER A 322 20.39 -2.82 0.15
C SER A 322 20.53 -1.30 0.03
N PHE A 323 19.79 -0.64 -0.88
CA PHE A 323 19.90 0.80 -1.04
C PHE A 323 19.26 1.53 0.15
N LEU A 324 18.04 1.14 0.51
CA LEU A 324 17.37 1.73 1.68
C LEU A 324 18.16 1.46 2.96
N THR A 325 18.69 0.24 3.13
CA THR A 325 19.45 -0.12 4.33
C THR A 325 20.82 0.55 4.39
N ASN A 326 21.56 0.67 3.27
CA ASN A 326 22.95 1.13 3.29
C ASN A 326 23.14 2.60 2.90
N GLU A 327 22.28 3.16 2.05
CA GLU A 327 22.39 4.54 1.57
C GLU A 327 21.39 5.48 2.25
N VAL A 328 20.16 5.03 2.49
CA VAL A 328 19.15 5.83 3.20
C VAL A 328 19.37 5.73 4.71
N ARG A 329 19.53 4.49 5.22
CA ARG A 329 19.90 4.11 6.61
C ARG A 329 18.95 4.54 7.73
N TYR A 330 18.48 5.77 7.69
CA TYR A 330 17.64 6.40 8.70
C TYR A 330 16.19 6.37 8.26
N LEU A 331 15.26 6.42 9.22
CA LEU A 331 13.85 6.50 8.88
C LEU A 331 13.54 7.84 8.20
N PRO A 332 12.80 7.87 7.08
CA PRO A 332 12.45 9.12 6.42
C PRO A 332 11.45 9.92 7.27
N TYR A 333 11.70 11.22 7.42
CA TYR A 333 10.75 12.16 8.05
C TYR A 333 9.65 12.61 7.07
N GLU A 334 9.89 12.45 5.76
CA GLU A 334 8.91 12.75 4.70
C GLU A 334 8.92 11.63 3.66
N VAL A 335 7.74 11.09 3.35
CA VAL A 335 7.49 10.11 2.29
C VAL A 335 6.44 10.68 1.34
N ASN A 336 6.82 10.90 0.07
CA ASN A 336 5.94 11.48 -0.95
C ASN A 336 5.63 10.48 -2.06
N ASN A 337 4.43 9.91 -2.00
CA ASN A 337 3.97 8.89 -2.95
C ASN A 337 3.76 9.43 -4.38
N ILE A 338 3.51 10.73 -4.54
CA ILE A 338 3.25 11.35 -5.86
C ILE A 338 4.57 11.50 -6.63
N SER A 339 5.58 12.09 -5.99
CA SER A 339 6.91 12.25 -6.59
C SER A 339 7.79 11.01 -6.47
N LYS A 340 7.36 10.02 -5.67
CA LYS A 340 8.11 8.81 -5.30
C LYS A 340 9.46 9.15 -4.69
N THR A 341 9.42 10.05 -3.71
CA THR A 341 10.62 10.53 -3.01
C THR A 341 10.49 10.33 -1.52
N ILE A 342 11.63 10.04 -0.89
CA ILE A 342 11.75 10.05 0.57
C ILE A 342 12.84 11.05 0.96
N LYS A 343 12.68 11.67 2.12
CA LYS A 343 13.66 12.59 2.69
C LYS A 343 14.09 12.15 4.08
N THR A 344 15.38 12.26 4.35
CA THR A 344 15.96 12.09 5.68
C THR A 344 16.59 13.40 6.13
N ASN A 345 16.61 13.64 7.43
CA ASN A 345 17.36 14.72 8.05
C ASN A 345 18.10 14.11 9.25
N ILE A 346 19.42 14.23 9.26
CA ILE A 346 20.27 13.71 10.33
C ILE A 346 21.22 14.77 10.86
N ILE A 347 21.58 14.66 12.13
CA ILE A 347 22.63 15.48 12.73
C ILE A 347 24.00 14.92 12.36
N ILE A 348 24.94 15.77 11.97
CA ILE A 348 26.33 15.44 11.66
C ILE A 348 27.26 16.16 12.64
N GLY A 349 27.90 15.38 13.51
CA GLY A 349 28.76 15.91 14.56
C GLY A 349 27.94 16.61 15.64
N CYS A 350 28.29 17.86 15.95
CA CYS A 350 27.63 18.65 17.00
C CYS A 350 26.65 19.71 16.47
N CYS A 351 26.82 20.13 15.22
CA CYS A 351 26.46 21.50 14.84
C CYS A 351 25.99 21.63 13.39
N ARG A 352 25.84 20.50 12.68
CA ARG A 352 25.34 20.47 11.30
C ARG A 352 24.21 19.47 11.18
N GLU A 353 23.28 19.76 10.29
CA GLU A 353 22.28 18.81 9.81
C GLU A 353 22.56 18.46 8.35
N ARG A 354 22.19 17.26 7.93
CA ARG A 354 22.18 16.85 6.52
C ARG A 354 20.78 16.47 6.12
N GLU A 355 20.28 17.15 5.11
CA GLU A 355 19.08 16.73 4.40
C GLU A 355 19.47 15.95 3.15
N SER A 356 18.94 14.74 3.03
CA SER A 356 19.11 13.91 1.84
C SER A 356 17.76 13.61 1.22
N VAL A 357 17.69 13.66 -0.11
CA VAL A 357 16.49 13.33 -0.88
C VAL A 357 16.81 12.19 -1.83
N TYR A 358 15.98 11.15 -1.79
CA TYR A 358 16.09 9.95 -2.58
C TYR A 358 14.84 9.79 -3.44
N LYS A 359 15.02 9.30 -4.66
CA LYS A 359 13.92 9.10 -5.62
C LYS A 359 13.89 7.67 -6.10
N TYR A 360 12.71 7.07 -6.07
CA TYR A 360 12.47 5.74 -6.62
C TYR A 360 12.05 5.83 -8.08
N SER A 361 12.72 5.06 -8.94
CA SER A 361 12.34 4.87 -10.34
C SER A 361 11.57 3.57 -10.48
N SER A 362 10.25 3.66 -10.71
CA SER A 362 9.41 2.47 -10.92
C SER A 362 9.76 1.71 -12.21
N THR A 363 10.34 2.38 -13.21
CA THR A 363 10.76 1.74 -14.47
C THR A 363 11.95 0.81 -14.27
N SER A 364 12.97 1.27 -13.54
CA SER A 364 14.17 0.48 -13.26
C SER A 364 14.09 -0.31 -11.95
N LYS A 365 13.05 -0.07 -11.15
CA LYS A 365 12.89 -0.57 -9.78
C LYS A 365 14.11 -0.29 -8.90
N ARG A 366 14.67 0.91 -9.04
CA ARG A 366 15.89 1.34 -8.36
C ARG A 366 15.74 2.71 -7.74
N TRP A 367 16.44 2.89 -6.64
CA TRP A 367 16.62 4.17 -6.00
C TRP A 367 17.83 4.93 -6.54
N VAL A 368 17.74 6.26 -6.45
CA VAL A 368 18.87 7.17 -6.68
C VAL A 368 18.83 8.29 -5.66
N THR A 369 20.00 8.72 -5.20
CA THR A 369 20.16 9.95 -4.42
C THR A 369 20.09 11.14 -5.39
N ILE A 370 19.17 12.07 -5.15
CA ILE A 370 19.02 13.26 -5.99
C ILE A 370 19.66 14.51 -5.36
N MET A 371 19.75 14.55 -4.04
CA MET A 371 20.31 15.67 -3.29
C MET A 371 20.85 15.18 -1.94
N SER A 372 21.95 15.77 -1.50
CA SER A 372 22.42 15.68 -0.13
C SER A 372 23.11 17.00 0.21
N GLU A 373 22.58 17.73 1.19
CA GLU A 373 23.06 19.07 1.55
C GLU A 373 23.29 19.15 3.06
N ASP A 374 24.48 19.61 3.45
CA ASP A 374 24.83 19.88 4.84
C ASP A 374 24.54 21.37 5.16
N LYS A 375 23.88 21.63 6.28
CA LYS A 375 23.58 22.98 6.78
C LYS A 375 24.07 23.14 8.21
N ASP A 376 24.57 24.32 8.55
CA ASP A 376 24.88 24.64 9.94
C ASP A 376 23.57 24.82 10.72
N MET A 377 23.51 24.25 11.93
CA MET A 377 22.38 24.41 12.83
C MET A 377 22.46 25.82 13.43
N ASN A 378 21.46 26.67 13.13
CA ASN A 378 21.39 28.05 13.63
C ASN A 378 20.97 28.15 15.10
#